data_AF-A0A923II02-F1
#
_entry.id   AF-A0A923II02-F1
#
_cell.length_a   1.000
_cell.length_b   1.000
_cell.length_c   1.000
_cell.angle_alpha   90.00
_cell.angle_beta   90.00
_cell.angle_gamma   90.00
#
_symmetry.space_group_name_H-M   'P 1'
#
loop_
_entity.id
_entity.type
_entity.pdbx_description
1 polymer ?
#
loop_
_entity_poly.entity_id
_entity_poly.type
_entity_poly.pdbx_seq_one_letter_code
_entity_poly.pdbx_strand_id
1 'polypeptide(L)'
;MQPILQQDLIGKIMSRRPHRPLTLIDLAVPRNVETRVRGIANVQLFDMDDLQRFVGISDNGSHQNITYAKSIVAEEVADYEKLLRVIPFIGGLHKKVEQIRQTEVARAVRHLANPEPEVLEQIDLLSRALVRKILHEPTMHLRNETNQETLNDYVDALSRLFDLSEPEPHQAMKKVAI
;
A
#
# COMPACT_ATOMS: atom_id res chain seq x y z
N MET A 1 -13.61 -20.58 16.67
CA MET A 1 -14.60 -19.76 17.40
C MET A 1 -15.94 -20.49 17.34
N GLN A 2 -16.67 -20.63 18.45
CA GLN A 2 -17.97 -21.31 18.44
C GLN A 2 -19.10 -20.32 18.12
N PRO A 3 -20.16 -20.73 17.39
CA PRO A 3 -21.31 -19.87 17.12
C PRO A 3 -21.95 -19.37 18.42
N ILE A 4 -22.31 -18.09 18.45
CA ILE A 4 -22.91 -17.41 19.60
C ILE A 4 -24.38 -17.83 19.73
N LEU A 5 -25.10 -17.91 18.61
CA LEU A 5 -26.50 -18.35 18.56
C LEU A 5 -26.55 -19.83 18.21
N GLN A 6 -26.68 -20.66 19.25
CA GLN A 6 -26.78 -22.12 19.15
C GLN A 6 -28.23 -22.58 18.99
N GLN A 7 -28.42 -23.77 18.42
CA GLN A 7 -29.73 -24.37 18.18
C GLN A 7 -30.58 -24.46 19.45
N ASP A 8 -29.98 -24.87 20.57
CA ASP A 8 -30.69 -25.06 21.84
C ASP A 8 -31.30 -23.76 22.38
N LEU A 9 -30.56 -22.65 22.25
CA LEU A 9 -31.03 -21.33 22.67
C LEU A 9 -32.22 -20.89 21.82
N ILE A 10 -32.10 -21.01 20.49
CA ILE A 10 -33.17 -20.64 19.56
C ILE A 10 -34.41 -21.54 19.74
N GLY A 11 -34.20 -22.83 20.01
CA GLY A 11 -35.28 -23.78 20.29
C GLY A 11 -36.11 -23.40 21.51
N LYS A 12 -35.46 -22.99 22.61
CA LYS A 12 -36.13 -22.48 23.82
C LYS A 12 -36.90 -21.19 23.57
N ILE A 13 -36.41 -20.32 22.69
CA ILE A 13 -37.13 -19.11 22.30
C ILE A 13 -38.39 -19.50 21.51
N MET A 14 -38.25 -20.38 20.53
CA MET A 14 -39.37 -20.76 19.65
C MET A 14 -40.46 -21.55 20.38
N SER A 15 -40.14 -22.31 21.43
CA SER A 15 -41.16 -23.00 22.23
C SER A 15 -42.14 -22.05 22.94
N ARG A 16 -41.72 -20.80 23.21
CA ARG A 16 -42.58 -19.76 23.84
C ARG A 16 -43.38 -18.96 22.83
N ARG A 17 -43.09 -19.10 21.53
CA ARG A 17 -43.69 -18.34 20.43
C ARG A 17 -43.82 -19.18 19.16
N PRO A 18 -44.48 -20.36 19.20
CA PRO A 18 -44.47 -21.33 18.11
C PRO A 18 -45.09 -20.80 16.82
N HIS A 19 -46.01 -19.84 16.89
CA HIS A 19 -46.68 -19.26 15.71
C HIS A 19 -46.04 -17.97 15.18
N ARG A 20 -44.96 -17.49 15.78
CA ARG A 20 -44.31 -16.24 15.38
C ARG A 20 -42.98 -16.53 14.65
N PRO A 21 -42.87 -16.26 13.34
CA PRO A 21 -41.65 -16.54 12.59
C PRO A 21 -40.45 -15.72 13.09
N LEU A 22 -39.27 -16.34 13.08
CA LEU A 22 -37.99 -15.72 13.41
C LEU A 22 -37.08 -15.75 12.20
N THR A 23 -36.68 -14.57 11.71
CA THR A 23 -35.66 -14.44 10.67
C THR A 23 -34.35 -14.03 11.31
N LEU A 24 -33.29 -14.79 11.03
CA LEU A 24 -31.92 -14.53 11.45
C LEU A 24 -31.11 -14.17 10.20
N ILE A 25 -30.33 -13.10 10.29
CA ILE A 25 -29.43 -12.65 9.23
C ILE A 25 -28.02 -12.71 9.80
N ASP A 26 -27.19 -13.62 9.30
CA ASP A 26 -25.81 -13.84 9.74
C ASP A 26 -24.82 -13.38 8.68
N LEU A 27 -24.29 -12.17 8.85
CA LEU A 27 -23.29 -11.56 7.96
C LEU A 27 -21.86 -11.77 8.44
N ALA A 28 -21.64 -12.54 9.51
CA ALA A 28 -20.33 -12.65 10.16
C ALA A 28 -19.45 -13.72 9.52
N VAL A 29 -18.13 -13.45 9.49
CA VAL A 29 -17.09 -14.41 9.11
C VAL A 29 -15.98 -14.39 10.18
N PRO A 30 -15.83 -15.44 11.01
CA PRO A 30 -16.61 -16.69 11.04
C PRO A 30 -18.03 -16.49 11.56
N ARG A 31 -18.94 -17.37 11.11
CA ARG A 31 -20.39 -17.27 11.36
C ARG A 31 -20.77 -17.23 12.83
N ASN A 32 -21.81 -16.45 13.15
CA ASN A 32 -22.28 -16.26 14.52
C ASN A 32 -23.48 -17.15 14.88
N VAL A 33 -24.17 -17.69 13.88
CA VAL A 33 -25.33 -18.58 14.04
C VAL A 33 -24.97 -20.00 13.65
N GLU A 34 -25.41 -20.97 14.44
CA GLU A 34 -25.21 -22.38 14.15
C GLU A 34 -26.11 -22.86 12.98
N THR A 35 -25.61 -23.70 12.07
CA THR A 35 -26.37 -24.11 10.85
C THR A 35 -27.62 -24.88 11.21
N ARG A 36 -27.54 -25.68 12.28
CA ARG A 36 -28.63 -26.53 12.76
C ARG A 36 -29.88 -25.74 13.16
N VAL A 37 -29.76 -24.43 13.40
CA VAL A 37 -30.89 -23.52 13.62
C VAL A 37 -31.89 -23.53 12.45
N ARG A 38 -31.45 -23.79 11.21
CA ARG A 38 -32.33 -23.95 10.03
C ARG A 38 -33.38 -25.06 10.20
N GLY A 39 -33.12 -26.05 11.05
CA GLY A 39 -34.04 -27.16 11.31
C GLY A 39 -35.18 -26.84 12.28
N ILE A 40 -35.21 -25.64 12.88
CA ILE A 40 -36.26 -25.26 13.84
C ILE A 40 -37.47 -24.72 13.08
N ALA A 41 -38.66 -25.25 13.37
CA ALA A 41 -39.90 -24.79 12.76
C ALA A 41 -40.10 -23.27 12.95
N ASN A 42 -40.56 -22.59 11.89
CA ASN A 42 -40.76 -21.13 11.85
C ASN A 42 -39.48 -20.30 12.05
N VAL A 43 -38.29 -20.87 11.83
CA VAL A 43 -37.01 -20.13 11.78
C VAL A 43 -36.47 -20.11 10.36
N GLN A 44 -36.06 -18.92 9.91
CA GLN A 44 -35.34 -18.73 8.65
C GLN A 44 -33.96 -18.14 8.96
N LEU A 45 -32.91 -18.74 8.43
CA LEU A 45 -31.55 -18.22 8.54
C LEU A 45 -31.08 -17.84 7.13
N PHE A 46 -30.71 -16.57 6.97
CA PHE A 46 -30.02 -16.05 5.80
C PHE A 46 -28.56 -15.80 6.18
N ASP A 47 -27.63 -16.40 5.44
CA ASP A 47 -26.21 -16.12 5.58
C ASP A 47 -25.65 -15.39 4.33
N MET A 48 -24.35 -15.11 4.36
CA MET A 48 -23.64 -14.45 3.26
C MET A 48 -23.82 -15.17 1.92
N ASP A 49 -23.89 -16.50 1.91
CA ASP A 49 -24.08 -17.30 0.69
C ASP A 49 -25.51 -17.19 0.14
N ASP A 50 -26.51 -17.08 1.02
CA ASP A 50 -27.89 -16.78 0.61
C ASP A 50 -27.98 -15.39 -0.03
N LEU A 51 -27.32 -14.38 0.55
CA LEU A 51 -27.34 -13.01 0.02
C LEU A 51 -26.65 -12.90 -1.33
N GLN A 52 -25.53 -13.59 -1.55
CA GLN A 52 -24.86 -13.62 -2.85
C GLN A 52 -25.78 -14.10 -3.98
N ARG A 53 -26.65 -15.10 -3.71
CA ARG A 53 -27.64 -15.59 -4.68
C ARG A 53 -28.70 -14.56 -5.05
N PHE A 54 -29.07 -13.66 -4.12
CA PHE A 54 -30.03 -12.59 -4.41
C PHE A 54 -29.39 -11.42 -5.18
N VAL A 55 -28.13 -11.11 -4.90
CA VAL A 55 -27.41 -9.97 -5.55
C VAL A 55 -27.13 -10.24 -7.03
N GLY A 56 -26.84 -11.49 -7.42
CA GLY A 56 -26.56 -11.86 -8.82
C GLY A 56 -27.71 -11.64 -9.82
N ILE A 57 -28.92 -11.28 -9.36
CA ILE A 57 -30.10 -11.06 -10.20
C ILE A 57 -30.22 -9.57 -10.65
N SER A 58 -29.45 -8.63 -10.06
CA SER A 58 -29.58 -7.17 -10.25
C SER A 58 -28.51 -6.54 -11.17
N ASP A 59 -27.79 -7.35 -11.96
CA ASP A 59 -26.44 -7.05 -12.48
C ASP A 59 -26.31 -5.85 -13.45
N ASN A 60 -27.40 -5.36 -14.05
CA ASN A 60 -27.31 -4.35 -15.12
C ASN A 60 -26.86 -2.95 -14.66
N GLY A 61 -27.10 -2.56 -13.40
CA GLY A 61 -26.68 -1.25 -12.86
C GLY A 61 -25.24 -1.22 -12.32
N SER A 62 -24.68 -2.40 -12.00
CA SER A 62 -23.38 -2.54 -11.35
C SER A 62 -22.21 -2.45 -12.33
N HIS A 63 -22.40 -2.83 -13.60
CA HIS A 63 -21.29 -2.88 -14.57
C HIS A 63 -20.61 -1.55 -14.84
N GLN A 64 -21.35 -0.43 -14.92
CA GLN A 64 -20.75 0.89 -15.17
C GLN A 64 -19.93 1.37 -13.97
N ASN A 65 -20.48 1.21 -12.75
CA ASN A 65 -19.78 1.56 -11.52
C ASN A 65 -18.53 0.70 -11.30
N ILE A 66 -18.60 -0.60 -11.60
CA ILE A 66 -17.45 -1.51 -11.53
C ILE A 66 -16.39 -1.10 -12.56
N THR A 67 -16.80 -0.76 -13.79
CA THR A 67 -15.87 -0.32 -14.83
C THR A 67 -15.15 0.96 -14.42
N TYR A 68 -15.88 1.93 -13.88
CA TYR A 68 -15.30 3.17 -13.37
C TYR A 68 -14.38 2.95 -12.17
N ALA A 69 -14.76 2.08 -11.23
CA ALA A 69 -13.89 1.72 -10.11
C ALA A 69 -12.60 1.05 -10.61
N LYS A 70 -12.69 0.17 -11.62
CA LYS A 70 -11.53 -0.47 -12.24
C LYS A 70 -10.60 0.53 -12.93
N SER A 71 -11.14 1.57 -13.58
CA SER A 71 -10.29 2.59 -14.21
C SER A 71 -9.50 3.40 -13.18
N ILE A 72 -10.12 3.76 -12.04
CA ILE A 72 -9.41 4.44 -10.94
C ILE A 72 -8.27 3.56 -10.42
N VAL A 73 -8.54 2.27 -10.15
CA VAL A 73 -7.52 1.34 -9.67
C VAL A 73 -6.39 1.18 -10.69
N ALA A 74 -6.71 1.11 -11.99
CA ALA A 74 -5.71 0.98 -13.05
C ALA A 74 -4.79 2.21 -13.14
N GLU A 75 -5.34 3.41 -12.98
CA GLU A 75 -4.58 4.67 -12.93
C GLU A 75 -3.61 4.68 -11.74
N GLU A 76 -4.09 4.38 -10.53
CA GLU A 76 -3.27 4.33 -9.31
C GLU A 76 -2.18 3.25 -9.38
N VAL A 77 -2.47 2.09 -9.97
CA VAL A 77 -1.48 1.03 -10.17
C VAL A 77 -0.39 1.48 -11.14
N ALA A 78 -0.76 2.17 -12.23
CA ALA A 78 0.22 2.68 -13.19
C ALA A 78 1.16 3.71 -12.54
N ASP A 79 0.64 4.60 -11.70
CA ASP A 79 1.46 5.57 -10.98
C ASP A 79 2.35 4.92 -9.91
N TYR A 80 1.85 3.89 -9.23
CA TYR A 80 2.66 3.10 -8.30
C TYR A 80 3.81 2.36 -8.99
N GLU A 81 3.57 1.77 -10.16
CA GLU A 81 4.61 1.10 -10.95
C GLU A 81 5.72 2.05 -11.40
N LYS A 82 5.38 3.29 -11.79
CA LYS A 82 6.38 4.33 -12.08
C LYS A 82 7.23 4.62 -10.85
N LEU A 83 6.59 4.82 -9.70
CA LEU A 83 7.28 5.11 -8.44
C LEU A 83 8.26 3.99 -8.04
N LEU A 84 7.88 2.72 -8.23
CA LEU A 84 8.75 1.56 -7.95
C LEU A 84 10.04 1.56 -8.78
N ARG A 85 10.04 2.14 -9.99
CA ARG A 85 11.25 2.24 -10.83
C ARG A 85 12.17 3.36 -10.36
N VAL A 86 11.60 4.48 -9.91
CA VAL A 86 12.36 5.69 -9.58
C VAL A 86 12.93 5.66 -8.16
N ILE A 87 12.23 5.03 -7.19
CA ILE A 87 12.69 4.97 -5.80
C ILE A 87 14.12 4.37 -5.67
N PRO A 88 14.46 3.23 -6.30
CA PRO A 88 15.81 2.67 -6.24
C PRO A 88 16.86 3.64 -6.80
N PHE A 89 16.53 4.35 -7.88
CA PHE A 89 17.41 5.33 -8.49
C PHE A 89 17.69 6.52 -7.56
N ILE A 90 16.65 7.08 -6.94
CA ILE A 90 16.79 8.14 -5.92
C ILE A 90 17.68 7.64 -4.77
N GLY A 91 17.48 6.39 -4.32
CA GLY A 91 18.32 5.78 -3.29
C GLY A 91 19.80 5.71 -3.71
N GLY A 92 20.08 5.32 -4.95
CA GLY A 92 21.42 5.29 -5.54
C GLY A 92 22.06 6.68 -5.59
N LEU A 93 21.32 7.69 -6.04
CA LEU A 93 21.77 9.09 -6.07
C LEU A 93 22.13 9.60 -4.67
N HIS A 94 21.25 9.40 -3.68
CA HIS A 94 21.50 9.81 -2.29
C HIS A 94 22.75 9.13 -1.72
N LYS A 95 22.92 7.83 -2.00
CA LYS A 95 24.11 7.08 -1.57
C LYS A 95 25.39 7.64 -2.18
N LYS A 96 25.40 7.94 -3.48
CA LYS A 96 26.56 8.51 -4.18
C LYS A 96 26.95 9.87 -3.59
N VAL A 97 25.98 10.76 -3.40
CA VAL A 97 26.24 12.10 -2.83
C VAL A 97 26.69 12.02 -1.37
N GLU A 98 26.14 11.10 -0.58
CA GLU A 98 26.60 10.89 0.80
C GLU A 98 28.04 10.37 0.85
N GLN A 99 28.46 9.49 -0.07
CA GLN A 99 29.85 9.04 -0.17
C GLN A 99 30.81 10.20 -0.49
N ILE A 100 30.41 11.09 -1.40
CA ILE A 100 31.18 12.30 -1.73
C ILE A 100 31.30 13.18 -0.48
N ARG A 101 30.18 13.45 0.21
CA ARG A 101 30.16 14.26 1.44
C ARG A 101 31.11 13.71 2.49
N GLN A 102 31.02 12.41 2.80
CA GLN A 102 31.87 11.76 3.81
C GLN A 102 33.36 11.86 3.45
N THR A 103 33.69 11.67 2.17
CA THR A 103 35.07 11.78 1.67
C THR A 103 35.62 13.19 1.87
N GLU A 104 34.86 14.22 1.49
CA GLU A 104 35.29 15.62 1.60
C GLU A 104 35.32 16.12 3.05
N VAL A 105 34.36 15.70 3.90
CA VAL A 105 34.39 16.00 5.34
C VAL A 105 35.63 15.38 5.98
N ALA A 106 35.91 14.09 5.72
CA ALA A 106 37.10 13.42 6.24
C ALA A 106 38.40 14.06 5.73
N ARG A 107 38.40 14.62 4.52
CA ARG A 107 39.53 15.38 3.99
C ARG A 107 39.68 16.72 4.71
N ALA A 108 38.60 17.48 4.91
CA ALA A 108 38.61 18.75 5.60
C ALA A 108 39.10 18.61 7.05
N VAL A 109 38.58 17.61 7.77
CA VAL A 109 38.97 17.32 9.17
C VAL A 109 40.47 17.02 9.29
N ARG A 110 41.06 16.30 8.32
CA ARG A 110 42.51 16.01 8.31
C ARG A 110 43.40 17.25 8.21
N HIS A 111 42.89 18.38 7.74
CA HIS A 111 43.65 19.64 7.64
C HIS A 111 43.53 20.51 8.89
N LEU A 112 42.66 20.15 9.84
CA LEU A 112 42.51 20.86 11.11
C LEU A 112 43.55 20.34 12.11
N ALA A 113 44.35 21.24 12.68
CA ALA A 113 45.23 20.91 13.78
C ALA A 113 44.43 20.92 15.09
N ASN A 114 44.33 19.77 15.77
CA ASN A 114 43.60 19.59 17.04
C ASN A 114 42.20 20.24 17.06
N PRO A 115 41.26 19.84 16.17
CA PRO A 115 39.92 20.40 16.18
C PRO A 115 39.18 20.04 17.48
N GLU A 116 38.50 21.02 18.06
CA GLU A 116 37.57 20.77 19.16
C GLU A 116 36.38 19.93 18.66
N PRO A 117 35.79 19.06 19.52
CA PRO A 117 34.66 18.21 19.13
C PRO A 117 33.47 18.99 18.56
N GLU A 118 33.19 20.18 19.09
CA GLU A 118 32.10 21.05 18.61
C GLU A 118 32.30 21.49 17.16
N VAL A 119 33.54 21.80 16.76
CA VAL A 119 33.86 22.18 15.37
C VAL A 119 33.60 21.02 14.41
N LEU A 120 33.94 19.79 14.80
CA LEU A 120 33.69 18.60 13.99
C LEU A 120 32.18 18.38 13.78
N GLU A 121 31.39 18.57 14.83
CA GLU A 121 29.93 18.46 14.77
C GLU A 121 29.32 19.52 13.84
N GLN A 122 29.76 20.78 13.96
CA GLN A 122 29.27 21.86 13.09
C GLN A 122 29.59 21.59 11.61
N ILE A 123 30.76 21.04 11.30
CA ILE A 123 31.13 20.64 9.92
C ILE A 123 30.21 19.52 9.42
N ASP A 124 29.95 18.49 10.23
CA ASP A 124 29.05 17.40 9.85
C ASP A 124 27.63 17.92 9.60
N LEU A 125 27.08 18.73 10.51
CA LEU A 125 25.76 19.34 10.38
C LEU A 125 25.64 20.22 9.13
N LEU A 126 26.62 21.11 8.90
CA LEU A 126 26.65 21.97 7.71
C LEU A 126 26.66 21.14 6.42
N SER A 127 27.55 20.14 6.35
CA SER A 127 27.70 19.32 5.15
C SER A 127 26.44 18.50 4.85
N ARG A 128 25.77 17.96 5.88
CA ARG A 128 24.47 17.27 5.72
C ARG A 128 23.38 18.22 5.26
N ALA A 129 23.34 19.45 5.80
CA ALA A 129 22.37 20.45 5.40
C ALA A 129 22.54 20.86 3.94
N LEU A 130 23.78 20.98 3.46
CA LEU A 130 24.09 21.23 2.04
C LEU A 130 23.61 20.09 1.15
N VAL A 131 23.97 18.84 1.48
CA VAL A 131 23.52 17.66 0.72
C VAL A 131 21.99 17.59 0.65
N ARG A 132 21.31 17.80 1.78
CA ARG A 132 19.85 17.81 1.82
C ARG A 132 19.24 18.88 0.92
N LYS A 133 19.80 20.10 0.91
CA LYS A 133 19.32 21.20 0.05
C LYS A 133 19.56 20.90 -1.43
N ILE A 134 20.74 20.38 -1.78
CA ILE A 134 21.08 20.03 -3.17
C ILE A 134 20.17 18.91 -3.70
N LEU A 135 19.91 17.89 -2.89
CA LEU A 135 19.12 16.74 -3.31
C LEU A 135 17.61 16.97 -3.24
N HIS A 136 17.13 18.08 -2.66
CA HIS A 136 15.71 18.32 -2.51
C HIS A 136 14.99 18.42 -3.86
N GLU A 137 15.35 19.39 -4.69
CA GLU A 137 14.70 19.61 -5.99
C GLU A 137 14.83 18.40 -6.93
N PRO A 138 16.01 17.77 -7.14
CA PRO A 138 16.11 16.59 -7.98
C PRO A 138 15.24 15.42 -7.50
N THR A 139 15.16 15.20 -6.17
CA THR A 139 14.32 14.15 -5.61
C THR A 139 12.83 14.45 -5.84
N MET A 140 12.41 15.70 -5.70
CA MET A 140 11.03 16.13 -5.91
C MET A 140 10.63 16.00 -7.38
N HIS A 141 11.49 16.44 -8.30
CA HIS A 141 11.25 16.30 -9.74
C HIS A 141 11.13 14.83 -10.15
N LEU A 142 12.06 13.97 -9.71
CA LEU A 142 11.99 12.54 -10.01
C LEU A 142 10.71 11.87 -9.47
N ARG A 143 10.23 12.26 -8.28
CA ARG A 143 9.02 11.67 -7.67
C ARG A 143 7.72 12.12 -8.32
N ASN A 144 7.67 13.37 -8.78
CA ASN A 144 6.43 14.01 -9.21
C ASN A 144 6.31 14.11 -10.73
N GLU A 145 7.34 13.75 -11.49
CA GLU A 145 7.29 13.73 -12.95
C GLU A 145 6.35 12.63 -13.44
N THR A 146 5.30 13.03 -14.15
CA THR A 146 4.27 12.12 -14.67
C THR A 146 4.53 11.74 -16.13
N ASN A 147 5.32 12.53 -16.85
CA ASN A 147 5.74 12.23 -18.22
C ASN A 147 6.90 11.24 -18.22
N GLN A 148 6.67 10.06 -18.78
CA GLN A 148 7.67 8.98 -18.81
C GLN A 148 8.91 9.32 -19.64
N GLU A 149 8.76 10.08 -20.73
CA GLU A 149 9.88 10.47 -21.60
C GLU A 149 10.80 11.46 -20.85
N THR A 150 10.21 12.50 -20.26
CA THR A 150 10.95 13.47 -19.42
C THR A 150 11.62 12.80 -18.22
N LEU A 151 10.93 11.87 -17.56
CA LEU A 151 11.48 11.12 -16.44
C LEU A 151 12.70 10.28 -16.87
N ASN A 152 12.63 9.61 -18.01
CA ASN A 152 13.76 8.86 -18.56
C ASN A 152 14.93 9.79 -18.89
N ASP A 153 14.69 10.96 -19.49
CA ASP A 153 15.73 11.96 -19.75
C ASP A 153 16.44 12.41 -18.47
N TYR A 154 15.69 12.65 -17.38
CA TYR A 154 16.27 12.99 -16.08
C TYR A 154 17.08 11.85 -15.49
N VAL A 155 16.58 10.61 -15.56
CA VAL A 155 17.30 9.42 -15.08
C VAL A 155 18.60 9.25 -15.86
N ASP A 156 18.57 9.37 -17.18
CA ASP A 156 19.75 9.24 -18.04
C ASP A 156 20.77 10.33 -17.76
N ALA A 157 20.33 11.59 -17.66
CA ALA A 157 21.20 12.72 -17.35
C ALA A 157 21.86 12.56 -15.98
N LEU A 158 21.09 12.24 -14.94
CA LEU A 158 21.61 12.05 -13.59
C LEU A 158 22.52 10.81 -13.50
N SER A 159 22.21 9.73 -14.22
CA SER A 159 23.06 8.53 -14.29
C SER A 159 24.43 8.88 -14.84
N ARG A 160 24.51 9.68 -15.92
CA ARG A 160 25.78 10.12 -16.52
C ARG A 160 26.52 11.13 -15.67
N LEU A 161 25.81 12.08 -15.05
CA LEU A 161 26.43 13.15 -14.25
C LEU A 161 26.97 12.64 -12.91
N PHE A 162 26.32 11.65 -12.30
CA PHE A 162 26.69 11.11 -11.00
C PHE A 162 27.31 9.70 -11.06
N ASP A 163 27.45 9.13 -12.25
CA ASP A 163 27.98 7.78 -12.47
C ASP A 163 27.23 6.76 -11.58
N LEU A 164 25.91 6.67 -11.84
CA LEU A 164 24.98 5.77 -11.15
C LEU A 164 24.67 4.57 -12.04
N SER A 165 24.51 3.40 -11.42
CA SER A 165 23.97 2.23 -12.10
C SER A 165 22.50 2.46 -12.47
N GLU A 166 22.10 2.06 -13.68
CA GLU A 166 20.70 2.12 -14.09
C GLU A 166 19.80 1.35 -13.10
N PRO A 167 18.58 1.85 -12.83
CA PRO A 167 17.65 1.15 -11.97
C PRO A 167 17.26 -0.19 -12.62
N GLU A 168 17.72 -1.29 -12.02
CA GLU A 168 17.29 -2.64 -12.39
C GLU A 168 15.76 -2.71 -12.36
N PRO A 169 15.09 -3.14 -13.45
CA PRO A 169 13.64 -3.21 -13.48
C PRO A 169 13.16 -4.14 -12.37
N HIS A 170 12.38 -3.59 -11.44
CA HIS A 170 11.81 -4.35 -10.34
C HIS A 170 10.89 -5.43 -10.93
N GLN A 171 11.28 -6.70 -10.79
CA GLN A 171 10.45 -7.86 -11.14
C GLN A 171 9.26 -7.94 -10.16
N ALA A 172 8.25 -7.08 -10.33
CA ALA A 172 7.03 -7.12 -9.54
C ALA A 172 6.04 -8.12 -10.14
N MET A 173 5.85 -9.21 -9.39
CA MET A 173 4.63 -10.03 -9.26
C MET A 173 3.87 -10.39 -10.55
N LYS A 174 4.17 -11.59 -11.07
CA LYS A 174 3.26 -12.36 -11.93
C LYS A 174 1.84 -12.38 -11.33
N LYS A 175 0.89 -11.87 -12.10
CA LYS A 175 -0.56 -12.19 -12.08
C LYS A 175 -1.28 -12.01 -10.75
N VAL A 176 -1.91 -10.85 -10.56
CA VAL A 176 -3.25 -10.82 -9.97
C VAL A 176 -4.22 -10.69 -11.14
N ALA A 177 -4.73 -11.83 -11.60
CA ALA A 177 -5.89 -11.85 -12.48
C ALA A 177 -7.11 -11.48 -11.63
N ILE A 178 -7.72 -10.33 -11.94
CA ILE A 178 -9.07 -9.98 -11.51
C ILE A 178 -10.02 -10.32 -12.64
#